data_AF-A0A7V9DTD6-F1
#
_entry.id   AF-A0A7V9DTD6-F1
#
_cell.length_a   1.000
_cell.length_b   1.000
_cell.length_c   1.000
_cell.angle_alpha   90.00
_cell.angle_beta   90.00
_cell.angle_gamma   90.00
#
_symmetry.space_group_name_H-M   'P 1'
#
loop_
_entity.id
_entity.type
_entity.pdbx_description
1 polymer ?
#
loop_
_entity_poly.entity_id
_entity_poly.type
_entity_poly.pdbx_seq_one_letter_code
_entity_poly.pdbx_strand_id
1 'polypeptide(L)'
;MRWPPATARLARRGCPPRCGPAPASGRRRRRCPGRIPRGESPVGGPQHRPAGLGCALVEKLGWTHVRPGVDRATVTLSNVLLRAPTAEEFPAMWRSLIDAFGEPLHESDQDLEQRAFEPDRSLIAVDGEDVVATAGILSRELTVPGAIMAMAGVTLVSVAPTHRRRGLLTTMMTRQLTELHEQGGESVATLWASEAPIYQRFGYGNAAPRAVLTGATRETAFRPEVDLGTGRVRRLSEDTVRPHARAVYEELRPSAVGWLDRSDIWWTRRHYDPDHQREGHTELRFAVHEERDGQVTGWASYRIKGDFGPTGPNGLMAILDVSATTPPAYAALWRFLLDHDLVRRFRRRMCSTDEALQHLVQNPRAVQTELSDALWVRLVDVDRALAARRYSTELDVVLDVEDDRCPWNAGRWRLSAGPDGAECVSTTAPADLRLTSTELGAGYLGGASLTALARAGRVSELTTGSLQRTATAFGWHTAPWCPEVF
;
A
#
# COMPACT_ATOMS: atom_id res chain seq x y z
N MET A 1 -16.80 -52.40 26.16
CA MET A 1 -16.99 -52.42 27.64
C MET A 1 -17.76 -51.17 28.07
N ARG A 2 -17.97 -50.92 29.36
CA ARG A 2 -18.98 -49.97 29.90
C ARG A 2 -18.49 -48.50 29.94
N TRP A 3 -19.39 -47.56 29.57
CA TRP A 3 -19.78 -46.26 30.20
C TRP A 3 -18.76 -45.40 31.00
N PRO A 4 -19.00 -44.07 31.18
CA PRO A 4 -19.68 -43.06 30.35
C PRO A 4 -18.91 -41.69 30.29
N PRO A 5 -19.44 -40.58 29.72
CA PRO A 5 -18.78 -39.27 29.72
C PRO A 5 -19.28 -38.30 30.83
N ALA A 6 -18.61 -37.15 30.98
CA ALA A 6 -19.04 -36.03 31.83
C ALA A 6 -19.40 -34.78 31.01
N THR A 7 -20.44 -34.06 31.41
CA THR A 7 -20.90 -32.80 30.79
C THR A 7 -21.09 -31.71 31.84
N ALA A 8 -20.91 -30.44 31.43
CA ALA A 8 -21.33 -29.27 32.19
C ALA A 8 -21.78 -28.14 31.24
N ARG A 9 -22.71 -27.30 31.70
CA ARG A 9 -23.29 -26.14 30.99
C ARG A 9 -23.46 -24.97 31.98
N LEU A 10 -23.92 -23.82 31.46
CA LEU A 10 -24.54 -22.67 32.18
C LEU A 10 -23.51 -21.70 32.82
N ALA A 11 -23.76 -20.38 32.93
CA ALA A 11 -24.89 -19.55 32.44
C ALA A 11 -24.48 -18.06 32.18
N ARG A 12 -25.44 -17.26 31.70
CA ARG A 12 -25.32 -15.83 31.33
C ARG A 12 -25.63 -14.85 32.48
N ARG A 13 -25.39 -13.54 32.22
CA ARG A 13 -25.91 -12.26 32.83
C ARG A 13 -24.79 -11.46 33.54
N GLY A 14 -24.72 -10.12 33.49
CA GLY A 14 -25.54 -9.13 32.76
C GLY A 14 -25.08 -7.67 32.99
N CYS A 15 -25.63 -6.72 32.23
CA CYS A 15 -25.53 -5.23 32.38
C CYS A 15 -26.90 -4.69 32.88
N PRO A 16 -27.22 -3.38 33.12
CA PRO A 16 -26.49 -2.09 32.96
C PRO A 16 -26.63 -1.20 34.24
N PRO A 17 -26.76 0.17 34.28
CA PRO A 17 -26.63 1.30 33.32
C PRO A 17 -25.66 2.42 33.86
N ARG A 18 -25.76 3.78 33.76
CA ARG A 18 -26.78 4.79 33.31
C ARG A 18 -26.18 6.22 33.13
N CYS A 19 -26.99 7.16 32.62
CA CYS A 19 -26.96 8.65 32.78
C CYS A 19 -26.15 9.56 31.81
N GLY A 20 -26.70 10.77 31.65
CA GLY A 20 -26.27 12.01 30.93
C GLY A 20 -27.33 13.10 31.26
N PRO A 21 -27.53 14.24 30.52
CA PRO A 21 -26.76 14.86 29.42
C PRO A 21 -26.66 16.44 29.50
N ALA A 22 -26.18 17.10 28.41
CA ALA A 22 -26.54 18.48 27.94
C ALA A 22 -25.98 19.74 28.70
N PRO A 23 -26.10 21.00 28.17
CA PRO A 23 -25.88 21.51 26.79
C PRO A 23 -25.19 22.93 26.70
N ALA A 24 -25.26 23.58 25.51
CA ALA A 24 -25.12 25.04 25.20
C ALA A 24 -23.71 25.58 24.80
N SER A 25 -23.54 26.68 24.02
CA SER A 25 -24.35 27.30 22.93
C SER A 25 -23.55 28.39 22.17
N GLY A 26 -23.90 28.71 20.91
CA GLY A 26 -23.36 29.91 20.21
C GLY A 26 -23.80 30.06 18.73
N ARG A 27 -24.16 31.28 18.29
CA ARG A 27 -24.62 31.58 16.90
C ARG A 27 -24.26 33.01 16.44
N ARG A 28 -23.85 33.15 15.15
CA ARG A 28 -24.10 34.22 14.13
C ARG A 28 -22.81 34.45 13.30
N ARG A 29 -22.77 34.54 11.96
CA ARG A 29 -23.60 35.16 10.88
C ARG A 29 -23.47 36.69 10.72
N ARG A 30 -22.68 37.17 9.72
CA ARG A 30 -23.17 37.82 8.46
C ARG A 30 -22.10 38.59 7.62
N ARG A 31 -22.16 38.36 6.28
CA ARG A 31 -22.10 39.32 5.14
C ARG A 31 -20.82 40.14 4.82
N CYS A 32 -20.34 39.94 3.57
CA CYS A 32 -19.79 40.99 2.69
C CYS A 32 -20.93 41.90 2.14
N PRO A 33 -20.61 43.05 1.50
CA PRO A 33 -20.82 43.14 0.05
C PRO A 33 -19.89 44.11 -0.72
N GLY A 34 -19.85 44.00 -2.06
CA GLY A 34 -19.39 45.08 -2.98
C GLY A 34 -18.13 44.78 -3.82
N ARG A 35 -17.91 45.46 -4.97
CA ARG A 35 -18.44 45.13 -6.33
C ARG A 35 -17.61 45.84 -7.43
N ILE A 36 -17.31 45.13 -8.53
CA ILE A 36 -16.59 45.50 -9.78
C ILE A 36 -16.85 46.91 -10.37
N PRO A 37 -15.88 47.51 -11.12
CA PRO A 37 -15.79 47.33 -12.60
C PRO A 37 -14.33 47.28 -13.19
N ARG A 38 -14.02 46.41 -14.18
CA ARG A 38 -13.98 46.56 -15.67
C ARG A 38 -12.66 47.06 -16.32
N GLY A 39 -12.42 46.59 -17.54
CA GLY A 39 -11.35 46.98 -18.49
C GLY A 39 -10.34 45.84 -18.75
N GLU A 40 -9.88 45.50 -19.96
CA GLU A 40 -10.28 45.56 -21.39
C GLU A 40 -9.04 45.06 -22.19
N SER A 41 -9.20 44.51 -23.40
CA SER A 41 -8.09 43.94 -24.19
C SER A 41 -8.11 44.35 -25.67
N PRO A 42 -6.95 44.42 -26.33
CA PRO A 42 -6.81 43.94 -27.73
C PRO A 42 -5.58 43.01 -27.90
N VAL A 43 -5.66 41.81 -28.52
CA VAL A 43 -5.80 41.49 -29.96
C VAL A 43 -4.51 41.68 -30.78
N GLY A 44 -4.00 40.61 -31.42
CA GLY A 44 -2.95 40.69 -32.46
C GLY A 44 -2.23 39.38 -32.82
N GLY A 45 -2.63 38.72 -33.91
CA GLY A 45 -1.80 37.80 -34.73
C GLY A 45 -1.63 38.37 -36.15
N PRO A 46 -1.29 37.59 -37.22
CA PRO A 46 -1.15 36.12 -37.30
C PRO A 46 0.03 35.61 -38.20
N GLN A 47 0.04 34.30 -38.52
CA GLN A 47 0.71 33.64 -39.68
C GLN A 47 2.28 33.60 -39.68
N HIS A 48 2.98 32.71 -40.41
CA HIS A 48 2.61 31.70 -41.43
C HIS A 48 3.49 30.42 -41.32
N ARG A 49 3.04 29.26 -41.84
CA ARG A 49 3.87 28.03 -42.05
C ARG A 49 4.61 28.09 -43.41
N PRO A 50 5.76 27.40 -43.55
CA PRO A 50 5.77 26.10 -44.26
C PRO A 50 6.49 24.97 -43.49
N ALA A 51 6.75 23.82 -44.13
CA ALA A 51 7.12 22.55 -43.48
C ALA A 51 8.52 22.00 -43.85
N GLY A 52 9.04 21.10 -43.01
CA GLY A 52 10.22 20.26 -43.25
C GLY A 52 10.30 19.13 -42.22
N LEU A 53 10.67 17.91 -42.63
CA LEU A 53 10.80 16.74 -41.75
C LEU A 53 12.22 16.68 -41.15
N GLY A 54 12.37 16.26 -39.89
CA GLY A 54 13.71 16.03 -39.31
C GLY A 54 13.78 15.81 -37.79
N CYS A 55 13.44 14.61 -37.33
CA CYS A 55 13.97 13.92 -36.13
C CYS A 55 14.46 14.78 -34.93
N ALA A 56 13.56 15.20 -34.01
CA ALA A 56 13.91 15.61 -32.64
C ALA A 56 12.69 15.62 -31.68
N LEU A 57 12.96 15.45 -30.37
CA LEU A 57 12.11 15.43 -29.15
C LEU A 57 11.50 14.09 -28.70
N VAL A 58 12.02 13.55 -27.58
CA VAL A 58 11.35 13.59 -26.25
C VAL A 58 12.38 13.85 -25.12
N GLU A 59 13.10 14.97 -25.18
CA GLU A 59 13.71 15.54 -23.96
C GLU A 59 12.75 16.59 -23.39
N LYS A 60 11.89 16.18 -22.42
CA LYS A 60 11.19 17.07 -21.46
C LYS A 60 10.29 16.31 -20.48
N LEU A 61 10.89 15.53 -19.58
CA LEU A 61 10.33 15.26 -18.25
C LEU A 61 11.34 15.73 -17.21
N GLY A 62 11.22 17.00 -16.81
CA GLY A 62 12.22 17.72 -16.03
C GLY A 62 12.22 17.37 -14.54
N TRP A 63 12.52 16.12 -14.20
CA TRP A 63 12.89 15.73 -12.83
C TRP A 63 14.30 16.22 -12.53
N THR A 64 14.44 17.51 -12.22
CA THR A 64 15.69 18.06 -11.69
C THR A 64 16.01 17.36 -10.37
N HIS A 65 17.23 16.82 -10.24
CA HIS A 65 17.72 16.30 -8.96
C HIS A 65 17.48 17.33 -7.84
N VAL A 66 16.89 16.87 -6.73
CA VAL A 66 16.75 17.66 -5.51
C VAL A 66 18.15 18.07 -5.06
N ARG A 67 18.35 19.37 -4.84
CA ARG A 67 19.67 19.90 -4.47
C ARG A 67 20.02 19.48 -3.03
N PRO A 68 21.15 18.78 -2.79
CA PRO A 68 21.65 18.62 -1.43
C PRO A 68 22.16 19.98 -0.94
N GLY A 69 21.45 20.60 0.02
CA GLY A 69 21.76 21.99 0.40
C GLY A 69 20.73 22.70 1.27
N VAL A 70 20.16 22.03 2.28
CA VAL A 70 19.49 22.69 3.42
C VAL A 70 20.11 22.13 4.69
N ASP A 71 20.50 23.01 5.62
CA ASP A 71 21.14 22.61 6.87
C ASP A 71 20.12 21.87 7.76
N ARG A 72 20.30 20.55 7.90
CA ARG A 72 19.30 19.65 8.49
C ARG A 72 19.32 19.73 10.01
N ALA A 73 18.62 20.74 10.53
CA ALA A 73 18.42 21.02 11.95
C ALA A 73 18.52 19.78 12.85
N THR A 74 19.57 19.73 13.65
CA THR A 74 19.82 18.63 14.60
C THR A 74 18.99 18.87 15.85
N VAL A 75 18.20 17.87 16.26
CA VAL A 75 17.27 18.00 17.40
C VAL A 75 17.78 17.16 18.57
N THR A 76 18.09 17.81 19.69
CA THR A 76 18.53 17.13 20.92
C THR A 76 17.35 16.90 21.85
N LEU A 77 17.10 15.64 22.24
CA LEU A 77 16.05 15.24 23.18
C LEU A 77 16.65 14.45 24.35
N SER A 78 16.91 15.15 25.47
CA SER A 78 17.47 14.56 26.68
C SER A 78 18.69 13.68 26.38
N ASN A 79 19.75 14.32 25.88
CA ASN A 79 21.02 13.77 25.38
C ASN A 79 20.96 12.97 24.07
N VAL A 80 19.77 12.59 23.57
CA VAL A 80 19.63 11.89 22.28
C VAL A 80 19.72 12.87 21.11
N LEU A 81 20.55 12.56 20.12
CA LEU A 81 20.78 13.37 18.91
C LEU A 81 19.99 12.82 17.72
N LEU A 82 19.00 13.58 17.20
CA LEU A 82 18.25 13.22 15.99
C LEU A 82 18.82 13.91 14.75
N ARG A 83 19.32 13.12 13.80
CA ARG A 83 19.90 13.58 12.52
C ARG A 83 19.72 12.55 11.40
N ALA A 84 20.17 12.89 10.18
CA ALA A 84 20.36 11.91 9.13
C ALA A 84 21.59 11.01 9.41
N PRO A 85 21.57 9.73 9.00
CA PRO A 85 22.71 8.82 9.03
C PRO A 85 23.65 9.02 7.82
N THR A 86 24.88 8.53 7.92
CA THR A 86 25.73 8.25 6.75
C THR A 86 25.45 6.85 6.19
N ALA A 87 25.95 6.54 4.99
CA ALA A 87 25.87 5.19 4.43
C ALA A 87 26.65 4.13 5.25
N GLU A 88 27.68 4.56 5.99
CA GLU A 88 28.52 3.72 6.85
C GLU A 88 27.82 3.34 8.17
N GLU A 89 26.82 4.11 8.59
CA GLU A 89 26.03 3.85 9.81
C GLU A 89 24.92 2.82 9.61
N PHE A 90 24.65 2.37 8.37
CA PHE A 90 23.60 1.40 8.08
C PHE A 90 23.72 0.09 8.88
N PRO A 91 24.90 -0.54 9.09
CA PRO A 91 25.02 -1.74 9.93
C PRO A 91 24.60 -1.52 11.39
N ALA A 92 24.78 -0.30 11.92
CA ALA A 92 24.32 0.06 13.27
C ALA A 92 22.79 0.26 13.30
N MET A 93 22.22 0.89 12.27
CA MET A 93 20.77 0.99 12.09
C MET A 93 20.11 -0.39 11.96
N TRP A 94 20.69 -1.27 11.15
CA TRP A 94 20.17 -2.60 10.88
C TRP A 94 20.17 -3.47 12.14
N ARG A 95 21.24 -3.43 12.95
CA ARG A 95 21.26 -4.07 14.28
C ARG A 95 20.17 -3.53 15.19
N SER A 96 20.06 -2.21 15.32
CA SER A 96 19.02 -1.54 16.13
C SER A 96 17.59 -1.91 15.70
N LEU A 97 17.36 -2.16 14.41
CA LEU A 97 16.09 -2.64 13.88
C LEU A 97 15.86 -4.13 14.22
N ILE A 98 16.81 -5.00 13.89
CA ILE A 98 16.74 -6.45 14.07
C ILE A 98 16.60 -6.83 15.56
N ASP A 99 17.34 -6.16 16.45
CA ASP A 99 17.20 -6.31 17.91
C ASP A 99 15.82 -5.86 18.42
N ALA A 100 15.23 -4.82 17.80
CA ALA A 100 13.90 -4.32 18.17
C ALA A 100 12.75 -5.20 17.64
N PHE A 101 13.00 -6.00 16.59
CA PHE A 101 12.07 -6.99 16.04
C PHE A 101 12.25 -8.39 16.67
N GLY A 102 13.42 -8.67 17.27
CA GLY A 102 13.74 -9.96 17.89
C GLY A 102 14.22 -11.02 16.89
N GLU A 103 14.79 -10.58 15.76
CA GLU A 103 15.24 -11.43 14.66
C GLU A 103 16.75 -11.73 14.73
N PRO A 104 17.25 -12.79 14.08
CA PRO A 104 18.69 -13.04 13.98
C PRO A 104 19.36 -12.12 12.95
N LEU A 105 20.56 -11.61 13.27
CA LEU A 105 21.37 -10.86 12.30
C LEU A 105 21.96 -11.80 11.24
N HIS A 106 21.61 -11.58 9.97
CA HIS A 106 22.22 -12.22 8.81
C HIS A 106 22.90 -11.18 7.92
N GLU A 107 24.20 -11.36 7.66
CA GLU A 107 25.02 -10.40 6.88
C GLU A 107 24.51 -10.25 5.44
N SER A 108 24.11 -11.35 4.80
CA SER A 108 23.53 -11.32 3.44
C SER A 108 22.20 -10.56 3.35
N ASP A 109 21.41 -10.55 4.43
CA ASP A 109 20.16 -9.78 4.50
C ASP A 109 20.49 -8.29 4.69
N GLN A 110 21.47 -7.97 5.56
CA GLN A 110 22.00 -6.60 5.73
C GLN A 110 22.53 -6.03 4.41
N ASP A 111 23.37 -6.77 3.69
CA ASP A 111 24.01 -6.33 2.45
C ASP A 111 22.99 -6.08 1.32
N LEU A 112 21.94 -6.92 1.24
CA LEU A 112 20.84 -6.72 0.31
C LEU A 112 20.00 -5.50 0.68
N GLU A 113 19.76 -5.27 1.96
CA GLU A 113 18.96 -4.15 2.43
C GLU A 113 19.70 -2.82 2.24
N GLN A 114 21.00 -2.75 2.56
CA GLN A 114 21.87 -1.60 2.36
C GLN A 114 21.91 -1.14 0.90
N ARG A 115 21.76 -2.06 -0.06
CA ARG A 115 21.74 -1.75 -1.51
C ARG A 115 20.51 -0.98 -2.01
N ALA A 116 19.47 -0.79 -1.19
CA ALA A 116 18.38 0.14 -1.46
C ALA A 116 18.25 1.24 -0.38
N PHE A 117 19.25 1.38 0.48
CA PHE A 117 19.21 2.34 1.58
C PHE A 117 19.45 3.78 1.08
N GLU A 118 18.55 4.69 1.45
CA GLU A 118 18.64 6.11 1.15
C GLU A 118 19.00 6.89 2.43
N PRO A 119 20.30 7.09 2.74
CA PRO A 119 20.72 7.78 3.96
C PRO A 119 20.19 9.22 4.00
N ASP A 120 20.19 9.91 2.85
CA ASP A 120 19.66 11.25 2.69
C ASP A 120 18.13 11.37 2.84
N ARG A 121 17.41 10.26 3.06
CA ARG A 121 15.96 10.25 3.35
C ARG A 121 15.63 9.55 4.67
N SER A 122 16.65 9.16 5.43
CA SER A 122 16.55 8.40 6.67
C SER A 122 16.93 9.23 7.88
N LEU A 123 16.54 8.76 9.06
CA LEU A 123 16.79 9.39 10.35
C LEU A 123 17.31 8.36 11.35
N ILE A 124 18.26 8.78 12.19
CA ILE A 124 18.71 8.06 13.36
C ILE A 124 18.66 8.94 14.61
N ALA A 125 18.36 8.29 15.73
CA ALA A 125 18.56 8.84 17.07
C ALA A 125 19.79 8.18 17.69
N VAL A 126 20.72 8.97 18.19
CA VAL A 126 21.96 8.48 18.82
C VAL A 126 22.03 8.93 20.28
N ASP A 127 22.28 8.03 21.23
CA ASP A 127 22.56 8.35 22.64
C ASP A 127 24.00 7.86 22.94
N GLY A 128 24.94 8.79 23.08
CA GLY A 128 26.38 8.46 23.11
C GLY A 128 26.89 7.97 21.74
N GLU A 129 27.28 6.70 21.67
CA GLU A 129 27.71 6.01 20.43
C GLU A 129 26.62 5.07 19.87
N ASP A 130 25.54 4.82 20.64
CA ASP A 130 24.51 3.83 20.29
C ASP A 130 23.41 4.41 19.38
N VAL A 131 23.04 3.69 18.31
CA VAL A 131 21.85 3.99 17.50
C VAL A 131 20.61 3.43 18.20
N VAL A 132 19.82 4.32 18.82
CA VAL A 132 18.73 3.97 19.74
C VAL A 132 17.32 4.09 19.16
N ALA A 133 17.18 4.65 17.95
CA ALA A 133 15.98 4.56 17.11
C ALA A 133 16.34 4.84 15.65
N THR A 134 15.51 4.36 14.73
CA THR A 134 15.69 4.51 13.27
C THR A 134 14.34 4.78 12.58
N ALA A 135 14.37 5.49 11.45
CA ALA A 135 13.28 5.53 10.48
C ALA A 135 13.82 5.85 9.08
N GLY A 136 13.39 5.13 8.05
CA GLY A 136 13.80 5.32 6.65
C GLY A 136 12.64 5.78 5.76
N ILE A 137 12.99 6.34 4.60
CA ILE A 137 12.08 6.52 3.45
C ILE A 137 12.78 5.93 2.22
N LEU A 138 12.03 5.17 1.43
CA LEU A 138 12.39 4.69 0.11
C LEU A 138 11.66 5.50 -0.94
N SER A 139 12.37 5.92 -1.99
CA SER A 139 11.82 6.54 -3.17
C SER A 139 11.17 5.46 -4.05
N ARG A 140 9.83 5.39 -4.06
CA ARG A 140 9.05 4.42 -4.86
C ARG A 140 8.04 5.12 -5.76
N GLU A 141 7.49 4.39 -6.73
CA GLU A 141 6.22 4.75 -7.36
C GLU A 141 5.09 3.88 -6.81
N LEU A 142 3.86 4.42 -6.79
CA LEU A 142 2.63 3.73 -6.41
C LEU A 142 1.59 3.88 -7.52
N THR A 143 0.99 2.78 -7.97
CA THR A 143 -0.22 2.81 -8.78
C THR A 143 -1.40 3.21 -7.90
N VAL A 144 -1.98 4.37 -8.18
CA VAL A 144 -3.22 4.87 -7.58
C VAL A 144 -4.37 4.72 -8.58
N PRO A 145 -5.65 4.91 -8.19
CA PRO A 145 -6.76 4.82 -9.14
C PRO A 145 -6.54 5.71 -10.38
N GLY A 146 -6.33 5.09 -11.55
CA GLY A 146 -6.14 5.76 -12.83
C GLY A 146 -4.84 6.56 -13.02
N ALA A 147 -3.81 6.38 -12.19
CA ALA A 147 -2.51 7.02 -12.36
C ALA A 147 -1.36 6.26 -11.65
N ILE A 148 -0.10 6.61 -11.97
CA ILE A 148 1.09 6.24 -11.21
C ILE A 148 1.70 7.53 -10.67
N MET A 149 2.15 7.53 -9.40
CA MET A 149 2.76 8.69 -8.76
C MET A 149 3.94 8.30 -7.85
N ALA A 150 4.88 9.23 -7.64
CA ALA A 150 5.93 9.08 -6.64
C ALA A 150 5.35 8.99 -5.22
N MET A 151 5.94 8.14 -4.39
CA MET A 151 5.45 7.79 -3.05
C MET A 151 6.63 7.53 -2.10
N ALA A 152 6.55 8.11 -0.89
CA ALA A 152 7.54 7.92 0.16
C ALA A 152 7.25 6.62 0.95
N GLY A 153 7.99 5.54 0.65
CA GLY A 153 7.87 4.25 1.33
C GLY A 153 8.57 4.27 2.68
N VAL A 154 7.83 4.50 3.77
CA VAL A 154 8.38 4.53 5.13
C VAL A 154 8.70 3.10 5.60
N THR A 155 9.95 2.90 6.01
CA THR A 155 10.54 1.59 6.36
C THR A 155 11.56 1.77 7.50
N LEU A 156 12.27 0.70 7.89
CA LEU A 156 13.36 0.70 8.88
C LEU A 156 12.99 1.39 10.21
N VAL A 157 11.73 1.29 10.65
CA VAL A 157 11.22 2.01 11.83
C VAL A 157 11.49 1.23 13.12
N SER A 158 12.43 1.69 13.94
CA SER A 158 12.79 1.09 15.23
C SER A 158 12.81 2.11 16.38
N VAL A 159 12.65 1.61 17.60
CA VAL A 159 13.07 2.29 18.84
C VAL A 159 13.53 1.22 19.81
N ALA A 160 14.79 1.32 20.27
CA ALA A 160 15.40 0.36 21.19
C ALA A 160 14.58 0.19 22.49
N PRO A 161 14.51 -1.02 23.08
CA PRO A 161 13.72 -1.29 24.30
C PRO A 161 14.02 -0.34 25.47
N THR A 162 15.30 0.04 25.63
CA THR A 162 15.80 0.98 26.64
C THR A 162 15.35 2.44 26.41
N HIS A 163 14.89 2.78 25.20
CA HIS A 163 14.57 4.15 24.77
C HIS A 163 13.07 4.36 24.47
N ARG A 164 12.23 3.34 24.67
CA ARG A 164 10.77 3.43 24.49
C ARG A 164 10.18 4.52 25.38
N ARG A 165 9.07 5.11 24.93
CA ARG A 165 8.31 6.17 25.64
C ARG A 165 9.05 7.51 25.86
N ARG A 166 10.32 7.67 25.44
CA ARG A 166 11.06 8.96 25.38
C ARG A 166 10.64 9.91 24.23
N GLY A 167 9.58 9.58 23.49
CA GLY A 167 9.03 10.41 22.40
C GLY A 167 9.68 10.27 21.02
N LEU A 168 10.86 9.64 20.91
CA LEU A 168 11.70 9.57 19.69
C LEU A 168 10.93 9.29 18.38
N LEU A 169 10.12 8.24 18.35
CA LEU A 169 9.32 7.87 17.17
C LEU A 169 8.34 8.97 16.73
N THR A 170 7.74 9.70 17.68
CA THR A 170 6.86 10.83 17.36
C THR A 170 7.65 11.93 16.67
N THR A 171 8.84 12.24 17.17
CA THR A 171 9.72 13.25 16.57
C THR A 171 10.20 12.83 15.18
N MET A 172 10.58 11.56 14.99
CA MET A 172 10.96 11.01 13.68
C MET A 172 9.84 11.07 12.66
N MET A 173 8.66 10.53 12.99
CA MET A 173 7.53 10.49 12.06
C MET A 173 7.01 11.89 11.71
N THR A 174 6.95 12.81 12.69
CA THR A 174 6.63 14.22 12.42
C THR A 174 7.70 14.87 11.54
N ARG A 175 8.99 14.68 11.84
CA ARG A 175 10.09 15.23 11.03
C ARG A 175 10.05 14.74 9.58
N GLN A 176 9.85 13.45 9.33
CA GLN A 176 9.71 12.90 7.98
C GLN A 176 8.54 13.55 7.22
N LEU A 177 7.36 13.66 7.83
CA LEU A 177 6.19 14.26 7.18
C LEU A 177 6.35 15.76 6.92
N THR A 178 7.01 16.49 7.82
CA THR A 178 7.35 17.91 7.64
C THR A 178 8.40 18.11 6.55
N GLU A 179 9.49 17.34 6.56
CA GLU A 179 10.53 17.45 5.53
C GLU A 179 9.98 17.12 4.12
N LEU A 180 9.08 16.14 3.99
CA LEU A 180 8.39 15.85 2.72
C LEU A 180 7.54 17.04 2.22
N HIS A 181 6.76 17.67 3.10
CA HIS A 181 5.95 18.83 2.76
C HIS A 181 6.79 20.06 2.39
N GLU A 182 7.72 20.46 3.27
CA GLU A 182 8.53 21.68 3.10
C GLU A 182 9.45 21.63 1.87
N GLN A 183 9.85 20.44 1.44
CA GLN A 183 10.67 20.23 0.23
C GLN A 183 9.82 20.09 -1.05
N GLY A 184 8.48 20.05 -0.94
CA GLY A 184 7.57 19.78 -2.07
C GLY A 184 7.70 18.36 -2.63
N GLY A 185 8.10 17.41 -1.78
CA GLY A 185 8.34 15.99 -2.12
C GLY A 185 7.06 15.21 -2.43
N GLU A 186 7.01 13.94 -2.06
CA GLU A 186 5.86 13.08 -2.31
C GLU A 186 4.66 13.48 -1.46
N SER A 187 3.54 13.77 -2.11
CA SER A 187 2.27 14.10 -1.45
C SER A 187 1.61 12.90 -0.74
N VAL A 188 2.17 11.70 -0.91
CA VAL A 188 1.73 10.46 -0.25
C VAL A 188 2.94 9.73 0.31
N ALA A 189 2.83 9.34 1.58
CA ALA A 189 3.71 8.37 2.23
C ALA A 189 2.92 7.07 2.51
N THR A 190 3.58 5.90 2.42
CA THR A 190 2.94 4.62 2.78
C THR A 190 3.88 3.71 3.56
N LEU A 191 3.32 2.71 4.23
CA LEU A 191 4.07 1.71 5.00
C LEU A 191 3.29 0.40 5.15
N TRP A 192 4.01 -0.65 5.53
CA TRP A 192 3.43 -1.85 6.13
C TRP A 192 3.47 -1.71 7.65
N ALA A 193 2.30 -1.80 8.31
CA ALA A 193 2.23 -1.58 9.75
C ALA A 193 2.64 -2.83 10.53
N SER A 194 3.78 -2.76 11.22
CA SER A 194 4.13 -3.71 12.28
C SER A 194 3.17 -3.63 13.47
N GLU A 195 2.68 -2.42 13.78
CA GLU A 195 1.76 -2.13 14.89
C GLU A 195 0.74 -1.07 14.47
N ALA A 196 -0.46 -1.49 14.04
CA ALA A 196 -1.51 -0.59 13.55
C ALA A 196 -1.86 0.60 14.49
N PRO A 197 -1.95 0.44 15.83
CA PRO A 197 -2.21 1.56 16.75
C PRO A 197 -1.03 2.54 16.90
N ILE A 198 0.16 2.21 16.39
CA ILE A 198 1.26 3.17 16.28
C ILE A 198 0.96 4.13 15.14
N TYR A 199 0.83 3.64 13.91
CA TYR A 199 0.76 4.48 12.72
C TYR A 199 -0.55 5.28 12.57
N GLN A 200 -1.66 4.81 13.13
CA GLN A 200 -2.90 5.59 13.22
C GLN A 200 -2.72 6.95 13.96
N ARG A 201 -1.81 7.07 14.94
CA ARG A 201 -1.55 8.36 15.63
C ARG A 201 -0.84 9.39 14.76
N PHE A 202 -0.30 8.95 13.64
CA PHE A 202 0.35 9.74 12.60
C PHE A 202 -0.55 9.91 11.37
N GLY A 203 -1.84 9.55 11.48
CA GLY A 203 -2.85 9.70 10.44
C GLY A 203 -2.65 8.81 9.22
N TYR A 204 -2.00 7.65 9.39
CA TYR A 204 -1.97 6.59 8.38
C TYR A 204 -3.24 5.74 8.48
N GLY A 205 -3.89 5.47 7.34
CA GLY A 205 -5.05 4.59 7.24
C GLY A 205 -4.79 3.36 6.36
N ASN A 206 -5.23 2.18 6.79
CA ASN A 206 -5.18 0.95 5.98
C ASN A 206 -6.02 1.14 4.71
N ALA A 207 -5.35 1.26 3.56
CA ALA A 207 -5.96 1.71 2.31
C ALA A 207 -6.09 0.61 1.26
N ALA A 208 -5.20 -0.37 1.32
CA ALA A 208 -5.20 -1.56 0.49
C ALA A 208 -4.98 -2.79 1.37
N PRO A 209 -6.05 -3.34 2.00
CA PRO A 209 -5.96 -4.59 2.74
C PRO A 209 -5.67 -5.77 1.80
N ARG A 210 -5.06 -6.83 2.33
CA ARG A 210 -4.76 -8.05 1.59
C ARG A 210 -5.70 -9.19 1.98
N ALA A 211 -5.96 -10.09 1.04
CA ALA A 211 -6.44 -11.42 1.34
C ALA A 211 -5.27 -12.40 1.49
N VAL A 212 -5.39 -13.32 2.45
CA VAL A 212 -4.65 -14.58 2.49
C VAL A 212 -5.60 -15.67 2.01
N LEU A 213 -5.19 -16.41 0.98
CA LEU A 213 -5.95 -17.56 0.49
C LEU A 213 -5.33 -18.86 0.95
N THR A 214 -6.17 -19.78 1.43
CA THR A 214 -5.80 -21.16 1.79
C THR A 214 -6.86 -22.14 1.31
N GLY A 215 -6.50 -23.40 1.14
CA GLY A 215 -7.48 -24.42 0.75
C GLY A 215 -6.90 -25.80 0.51
N ALA A 216 -7.80 -26.77 0.30
CA ALA A 216 -7.46 -28.12 -0.08
C ALA A 216 -7.41 -28.25 -1.60
N THR A 217 -6.26 -28.60 -2.18
CA THR A 217 -6.05 -28.60 -3.65
C THR A 217 -7.00 -29.55 -4.40
N ARG A 218 -7.38 -30.65 -3.76
CA ARG A 218 -8.35 -31.63 -4.30
C ARG A 218 -9.79 -31.13 -4.34
N GLU A 219 -10.11 -30.06 -3.63
CA GLU A 219 -11.45 -29.45 -3.64
C GLU A 219 -11.56 -28.25 -4.60
N THR A 220 -10.41 -27.71 -5.05
CA THR A 220 -10.34 -26.60 -6.01
C THR A 220 -10.45 -27.05 -7.48
N ALA A 221 -11.46 -27.86 -7.79
CA ALA A 221 -11.90 -28.06 -9.17
C ALA A 221 -12.44 -26.72 -9.73
N PHE A 222 -12.16 -26.40 -10.99
CA PHE A 222 -12.74 -25.23 -11.65
C PHE A 222 -14.15 -25.50 -12.17
N ARG A 223 -14.89 -24.42 -12.40
CA ARG A 223 -16.18 -24.46 -13.10
C ARG A 223 -15.97 -24.97 -14.55
N PRO A 224 -16.86 -25.80 -15.12
CA PRO A 224 -16.65 -26.40 -16.44
C PRO A 224 -16.43 -25.42 -17.61
N GLU A 225 -16.89 -24.17 -17.45
CA GLU A 225 -16.76 -23.08 -18.42
C GLU A 225 -15.47 -22.25 -18.30
N VAL A 226 -14.56 -22.59 -17.37
CA VAL A 226 -13.26 -21.91 -17.25
C VAL A 226 -12.33 -22.37 -18.37
N ASP A 227 -12.09 -21.49 -19.34
CA ASP A 227 -11.07 -21.69 -20.35
C ASP A 227 -9.66 -21.65 -19.72
N LEU A 228 -8.84 -22.63 -20.06
CA LEU A 228 -7.41 -22.69 -19.73
C LEU A 228 -6.52 -22.26 -20.91
N GLY A 229 -7.13 -21.89 -22.03
CA GLY A 229 -6.46 -21.43 -23.23
C GLY A 229 -5.82 -22.59 -24.00
N THR A 230 -4.84 -22.25 -24.83
CA THR A 230 -4.13 -23.25 -25.65
C THR A 230 -2.61 -23.13 -25.62
N GLY A 231 -2.09 -22.26 -24.74
CA GLY A 231 -0.69 -22.21 -24.32
C GLY A 231 -0.34 -23.32 -23.33
N ARG A 232 0.79 -23.17 -22.63
CA ARG A 232 1.32 -24.19 -21.71
C ARG A 232 2.11 -23.55 -20.58
N VAL A 233 2.05 -24.17 -19.39
CA VAL A 233 2.88 -23.76 -18.25
C VAL A 233 4.22 -24.49 -18.28
N ARG A 234 5.33 -23.76 -18.12
CA ARG A 234 6.70 -24.29 -18.06
C ARG A 234 7.42 -23.78 -16.81
N ARG A 235 8.19 -24.66 -16.15
CA ARG A 235 9.18 -24.23 -15.14
C ARG A 235 10.43 -23.70 -15.83
N LEU A 236 11.05 -22.67 -15.26
CA LEU A 236 12.29 -22.03 -15.73
C LEU A 236 13.25 -21.80 -14.55
N SER A 237 14.52 -21.50 -14.85
CA SER A 237 15.44 -20.93 -13.86
C SER A 237 15.12 -19.46 -13.61
N GLU A 238 15.65 -18.91 -12.52
CA GLU A 238 15.42 -17.50 -12.16
C GLU A 238 15.88 -16.54 -13.28
N ASP A 239 17.10 -16.69 -13.77
CA ASP A 239 17.68 -15.84 -14.82
C ASP A 239 16.82 -15.79 -16.09
N THR A 240 16.18 -16.92 -16.44
CA THR A 240 15.31 -17.00 -17.62
C THR A 240 13.91 -16.46 -17.35
N VAL A 241 13.36 -16.58 -16.14
CA VAL A 241 12.03 -16.01 -15.84
C VAL A 241 12.08 -14.50 -15.56
N ARG A 242 13.16 -13.98 -14.97
CA ARG A 242 13.23 -12.59 -14.48
C ARG A 242 12.88 -11.53 -15.54
N PRO A 243 13.32 -11.63 -16.82
CA PRO A 243 12.88 -10.70 -17.87
C PRO A 243 11.38 -10.80 -18.20
N HIS A 244 10.83 -12.02 -18.26
CA HIS A 244 9.41 -12.24 -18.55
C HIS A 244 8.50 -11.81 -17.39
N ALA A 245 8.90 -12.09 -16.15
CA ALA A 245 8.22 -11.64 -14.94
C ALA A 245 8.12 -10.10 -14.90
N ARG A 246 9.21 -9.40 -15.26
CA ARG A 246 9.23 -7.94 -15.39
C ARG A 246 8.28 -7.43 -16.47
N ALA A 247 8.29 -8.04 -17.67
CA ALA A 247 7.42 -7.63 -18.76
C ALA A 247 5.93 -7.75 -18.37
N VAL A 248 5.51 -8.90 -17.84
CA VAL A 248 4.13 -9.12 -17.36
C VAL A 248 3.78 -8.18 -16.20
N TYR A 249 4.73 -7.89 -15.31
CA TYR A 249 4.48 -6.99 -14.17
C TYR A 249 4.24 -5.54 -14.63
N GLU A 250 5.08 -4.99 -15.50
CA GLU A 250 4.93 -3.61 -16.00
C GLU A 250 3.76 -3.46 -16.98
N GLU A 251 3.33 -4.52 -17.68
CA GLU A 251 2.09 -4.49 -18.47
C GLU A 251 0.84 -4.37 -17.56
N LEU A 252 0.84 -5.04 -16.41
CA LEU A 252 -0.26 -5.02 -15.44
C LEU A 252 -0.24 -3.79 -14.52
N ARG A 253 0.94 -3.31 -14.12
CA ARG A 253 1.15 -2.27 -13.09
C ARG A 253 0.27 -1.02 -13.26
N PRO A 254 0.07 -0.44 -14.46
CA PRO A 254 -0.77 0.77 -14.63
C PRO A 254 -2.24 0.59 -14.25
N SER A 255 -2.75 -0.66 -14.19
CA SER A 255 -4.13 -0.99 -13.81
C SER A 255 -4.28 -1.53 -12.39
N ALA A 256 -3.19 -2.04 -11.81
CA ALA A 256 -3.19 -2.74 -10.53
C ALA A 256 -2.98 -1.76 -9.35
N VAL A 257 -4.06 -1.15 -8.88
CA VAL A 257 -4.01 -0.18 -7.77
C VAL A 257 -3.39 -0.80 -6.52
N GLY A 258 -2.42 -0.11 -5.92
CA GLY A 258 -1.64 -0.59 -4.78
C GLY A 258 -0.32 -1.28 -5.15
N TRP A 259 -0.05 -1.53 -6.43
CA TRP A 259 1.26 -2.01 -6.90
C TRP A 259 2.32 -0.90 -6.89
N LEU A 260 3.58 -1.31 -6.83
CA LEU A 260 4.75 -0.42 -6.75
C LEU A 260 5.60 -0.54 -8.01
N ASP A 261 6.54 0.39 -8.24
CA ASP A 261 7.62 0.15 -9.21
C ASP A 261 8.43 -1.11 -8.85
N ARG A 262 9.07 -1.74 -9.82
CA ARG A 262 10.14 -2.72 -9.54
C ARG A 262 11.40 -2.46 -10.37
N SER A 263 12.28 -1.61 -9.85
CA SER A 263 13.67 -1.49 -10.31
C SER A 263 14.49 -2.78 -10.08
N ASP A 264 15.74 -2.84 -10.57
CA ASP A 264 16.58 -4.03 -10.46
C ASP A 264 16.86 -4.50 -9.02
N ILE A 265 16.95 -3.56 -8.07
CA ILE A 265 17.12 -3.92 -6.65
C ILE A 265 15.82 -4.50 -6.07
N TRP A 266 14.64 -4.01 -6.47
CA TRP A 266 13.35 -4.56 -6.03
C TRP A 266 13.07 -5.94 -6.62
N TRP A 267 13.42 -6.20 -7.88
CA TRP A 267 13.42 -7.58 -8.43
C TRP A 267 14.41 -8.50 -7.71
N THR A 268 15.57 -7.98 -7.32
CA THR A 268 16.57 -8.76 -6.58
C THR A 268 16.10 -9.09 -5.17
N ARG A 269 15.53 -8.13 -4.45
CA ARG A 269 14.85 -8.35 -3.15
C ARG A 269 13.68 -9.33 -3.28
N ARG A 270 12.87 -9.24 -4.35
CA ARG A 270 11.69 -10.12 -4.53
C ARG A 270 12.05 -11.58 -4.78
N HIS A 271 13.17 -11.87 -5.44
CA HIS A 271 13.63 -13.23 -5.72
C HIS A 271 14.64 -13.78 -4.70
N TYR A 272 15.06 -12.96 -3.72
CA TYR A 272 15.99 -13.38 -2.68
C TYR A 272 15.44 -14.59 -1.89
N ASP A 273 16.23 -15.67 -1.84
CA ASP A 273 15.82 -16.97 -1.31
C ASP A 273 16.92 -17.60 -0.43
N PRO A 274 17.34 -16.95 0.67
CA PRO A 274 18.37 -17.51 1.54
C PRO A 274 17.78 -18.65 2.40
N ASP A 275 18.62 -19.62 2.74
CA ASP A 275 18.23 -20.88 3.39
C ASP A 275 17.44 -20.68 4.70
N HIS A 276 17.77 -19.68 5.51
CA HIS A 276 17.08 -19.40 6.78
C HIS A 276 15.63 -18.93 6.58
N GLN A 277 15.33 -18.21 5.50
CA GLN A 277 13.98 -17.72 5.21
C GLN A 277 13.07 -18.77 4.54
N ARG A 278 13.56 -19.98 4.20
CA ARG A 278 12.75 -21.02 3.55
C ARG A 278 11.80 -21.75 4.48
N GLU A 279 11.96 -21.68 5.81
CA GLU A 279 11.12 -22.40 6.81
C GLU A 279 10.94 -23.92 6.54
N GLY A 280 11.90 -24.57 5.88
CA GLY A 280 11.78 -25.97 5.45
C GLY A 280 10.85 -26.22 4.25
N HIS A 281 10.56 -25.20 3.45
CA HIS A 281 10.13 -25.35 2.06
C HIS A 281 11.35 -25.57 1.13
N THR A 282 11.08 -25.92 -0.13
CA THR A 282 12.07 -25.90 -1.22
C THR A 282 12.65 -24.50 -1.45
N GLU A 283 13.71 -24.47 -2.26
CA GLU A 283 14.13 -23.27 -2.97
C GLU A 283 12.96 -22.60 -3.72
N LEU A 284 13.10 -21.29 -3.99
CA LEU A 284 12.14 -20.53 -4.78
C LEU A 284 12.10 -21.02 -6.23
N ARG A 285 10.91 -21.44 -6.66
CA ARG A 285 10.65 -22.01 -7.99
C ARG A 285 9.78 -21.07 -8.80
N PHE A 286 10.02 -21.10 -10.11
CA PHE A 286 9.37 -20.21 -11.06
C PHE A 286 8.71 -21.00 -12.19
N ALA A 287 7.57 -20.50 -12.63
CA ALA A 287 6.88 -20.97 -13.83
C ALA A 287 6.37 -19.79 -14.67
N VAL A 288 6.25 -20.02 -15.98
CA VAL A 288 5.64 -19.10 -16.95
C VAL A 288 4.50 -19.78 -17.69
N HIS A 289 3.49 -19.02 -18.08
CA HIS A 289 2.54 -19.41 -19.12
C HIS A 289 3.06 -18.89 -20.47
N GLU A 290 3.24 -19.80 -21.42
CA GLU A 290 3.73 -19.52 -22.76
C GLU A 290 2.66 -19.88 -23.79
N GLU A 291 2.23 -18.92 -24.59
CA GLU A 291 1.27 -19.10 -25.69
C GLU A 291 1.86 -19.97 -26.83
N ARG A 292 1.04 -20.25 -27.85
CA ARG A 292 1.44 -21.10 -28.99
C ARG A 292 2.48 -20.48 -29.92
N ASP A 293 2.59 -19.15 -29.93
CA ASP A 293 3.57 -18.38 -30.69
C ASP A 293 4.89 -18.15 -29.91
N GLY A 294 4.92 -18.52 -28.63
CA GLY A 294 6.06 -18.32 -27.73
C GLY A 294 5.96 -17.07 -26.85
N GLN A 295 4.90 -16.25 -26.95
CA GLN A 295 4.72 -15.12 -26.05
C GLN A 295 4.46 -15.60 -24.61
N VAL A 296 5.19 -15.04 -23.63
CA VAL A 296 4.91 -15.28 -22.22
C VAL A 296 3.84 -14.30 -21.74
N THR A 297 2.66 -14.82 -21.43
CA THR A 297 1.47 -14.05 -20.99
C THR A 297 1.20 -14.18 -19.49
N GLY A 298 2.06 -14.88 -18.74
CA GLY A 298 1.95 -14.93 -17.29
C GLY A 298 3.13 -15.62 -16.61
N TRP A 299 3.25 -15.43 -15.29
CA TRP A 299 4.26 -16.05 -14.45
C TRP A 299 3.76 -16.35 -13.03
N ALA A 300 4.47 -17.22 -12.33
CA ALA A 300 4.25 -17.52 -10.91
C ALA A 300 5.58 -17.82 -10.20
N SER A 301 5.66 -17.46 -8.91
CA SER A 301 6.75 -17.79 -8.00
C SER A 301 6.20 -18.55 -6.77
N TYR A 302 6.86 -19.65 -6.39
CA TYR A 302 6.34 -20.56 -5.37
C TYR A 302 7.42 -21.39 -4.68
N ARG A 303 7.12 -21.90 -3.48
CA ARG A 303 7.92 -22.90 -2.75
C ARG A 303 7.01 -24.06 -2.33
N ILE A 304 7.57 -25.26 -2.13
CA ILE A 304 6.80 -26.44 -1.68
C ILE A 304 7.36 -26.94 -0.35
N LYS A 305 6.51 -27.21 0.63
CA LYS A 305 6.88 -27.95 1.85
C LYS A 305 6.39 -29.39 1.75
N GLY A 306 7.33 -30.33 1.69
CA GLY A 306 7.03 -31.75 1.76
C GLY A 306 6.48 -32.12 3.13
N ASP A 307 5.41 -32.92 3.17
CA ASP A 307 4.76 -33.38 4.39
C ASP A 307 4.03 -34.71 4.10
N PHE A 308 4.05 -35.64 5.06
CA PHE A 308 3.42 -36.96 4.98
C PHE A 308 2.76 -37.27 6.32
N GLY A 309 1.44 -37.39 6.32
CA GLY A 309 0.65 -37.79 7.48
C GLY A 309 0.27 -39.28 7.46
N PRO A 310 -0.45 -39.78 8.49
CA PRO A 310 -0.88 -41.18 8.57
C PRO A 310 -1.76 -41.67 7.40
N THR A 311 -2.37 -40.75 6.66
CA THR A 311 -3.22 -41.01 5.48
C THR A 311 -2.51 -40.75 4.15
N GLY A 312 -1.19 -40.52 4.16
CA GLY A 312 -0.37 -40.28 2.97
C GLY A 312 0.14 -38.84 2.85
N PRO A 313 0.51 -38.39 1.63
CA PRO A 313 1.14 -37.08 1.42
C PRO A 313 0.19 -35.93 1.75
N ASN A 314 0.72 -34.90 2.40
CA ASN A 314 0.01 -33.74 2.96
C ASN A 314 0.66 -32.39 2.57
N GLY A 315 1.48 -32.37 1.52
CA GLY A 315 2.36 -31.24 1.18
C GLY A 315 1.64 -29.90 1.02
N LEU A 316 2.37 -28.81 1.26
CA LEU A 316 1.90 -27.42 1.16
C LEU A 316 2.56 -26.70 -0.02
N MET A 317 1.74 -26.15 -0.91
CA MET A 317 2.16 -25.20 -1.94
C MET A 317 2.11 -23.78 -1.36
N ALA A 318 3.27 -23.15 -1.15
CA ALA A 318 3.39 -21.76 -0.72
C ALA A 318 3.59 -20.86 -1.95
N ILE A 319 2.59 -20.04 -2.25
CA ILE A 319 2.52 -19.23 -3.47
C ILE A 319 2.88 -17.79 -3.11
N LEU A 320 3.86 -17.22 -3.82
CA LEU A 320 4.39 -15.88 -3.58
C LEU A 320 3.80 -14.89 -4.61
N ASP A 321 4.00 -15.14 -5.90
CA ASP A 321 3.41 -14.39 -7.02
C ASP A 321 2.58 -15.33 -7.93
N VAL A 322 1.46 -14.82 -8.45
CA VAL A 322 0.79 -15.33 -9.67
C VAL A 322 0.27 -14.10 -10.40
N SER A 323 0.62 -13.93 -11.67
CA SER A 323 0.17 -12.78 -12.48
C SER A 323 0.17 -13.13 -13.96
N ALA A 324 -0.86 -12.72 -14.69
CA ALA A 324 -1.00 -12.97 -16.11
C ALA A 324 -1.81 -11.86 -16.78
N THR A 325 -1.55 -11.63 -18.07
CA THR A 325 -2.17 -10.60 -18.89
C THR A 325 -3.49 -11.06 -19.52
N THR A 326 -3.77 -12.37 -19.51
CA THR A 326 -5.03 -12.96 -19.99
C THR A 326 -5.68 -13.86 -18.93
N PRO A 327 -7.03 -13.92 -18.84
CA PRO A 327 -7.71 -14.83 -17.93
C PRO A 327 -7.39 -16.32 -18.14
N PRO A 328 -7.25 -16.85 -19.37
CA PRO A 328 -6.86 -18.24 -19.59
C PRO A 328 -5.45 -18.55 -19.07
N ALA A 329 -4.47 -17.66 -19.30
CA ALA A 329 -3.12 -17.80 -18.76
C ALA A 329 -3.12 -17.79 -17.21
N TYR A 330 -3.96 -16.94 -16.59
CA TYR A 330 -4.14 -16.91 -15.15
C TYR A 330 -4.71 -18.23 -14.60
N ALA A 331 -5.75 -18.76 -15.25
CA ALA A 331 -6.38 -20.03 -14.89
C ALA A 331 -5.42 -21.21 -15.09
N ALA A 332 -4.63 -21.22 -16.17
CA ALA A 332 -3.63 -22.25 -16.45
C ALA A 332 -2.51 -22.28 -15.38
N LEU A 333 -2.00 -21.12 -14.95
CA LEU A 333 -1.02 -21.03 -13.86
C LEU A 333 -1.58 -21.55 -12.53
N TRP A 334 -2.80 -21.15 -12.17
CA TRP A 334 -3.45 -21.69 -10.97
C TRP A 334 -3.71 -23.19 -11.08
N ARG A 335 -4.10 -23.70 -12.24
CA ARG A 335 -4.31 -25.14 -12.48
C ARG A 335 -3.00 -25.91 -12.27
N PHE A 336 -1.88 -25.43 -12.81
CA PHE A 336 -0.55 -25.99 -12.59
C PHE A 336 -0.13 -25.99 -11.10
N LEU A 337 -0.41 -24.92 -10.35
CA LEU A 337 -0.07 -24.83 -8.92
C LEU A 337 -0.94 -25.72 -8.03
N LEU A 338 -2.22 -25.92 -8.38
CA LEU A 338 -3.18 -26.69 -7.60
C LEU A 338 -3.11 -28.19 -7.89
N ASP A 339 -2.87 -28.59 -9.14
CA ASP A 339 -2.77 -30.01 -9.54
C ASP A 339 -1.39 -30.62 -9.19
N HIS A 340 -0.51 -29.87 -8.53
CA HIS A 340 0.83 -30.36 -8.19
C HIS A 340 0.77 -31.63 -7.33
N ASP A 341 1.46 -32.67 -7.78
CA ASP A 341 1.40 -33.96 -7.11
C ASP A 341 1.97 -33.93 -5.69
N LEU A 342 1.49 -34.85 -4.84
CA LEU A 342 1.76 -34.93 -3.39
C LEU A 342 1.33 -33.69 -2.55
N VAL A 343 1.00 -32.55 -3.14
CA VAL A 343 0.43 -31.39 -2.44
C VAL A 343 -1.04 -31.65 -2.11
N ARG A 344 -1.46 -31.29 -0.88
CA ARG A 344 -2.88 -31.31 -0.47
C ARG A 344 -3.39 -29.96 -0.01
N ARG A 345 -2.51 -29.03 0.33
CA ARG A 345 -2.85 -27.68 0.83
C ARG A 345 -2.15 -26.63 -0.03
N PHE A 346 -2.77 -25.48 -0.23
CA PHE A 346 -2.09 -24.29 -0.76
C PHE A 346 -2.24 -23.11 0.21
N ARG A 347 -1.32 -22.14 0.11
CA ARG A 347 -1.38 -20.84 0.79
C ARG A 347 -0.78 -19.75 -0.10
N ARG A 348 -1.52 -18.68 -0.39
CA ARG A 348 -0.99 -17.43 -0.96
C ARG A 348 -1.17 -16.30 0.07
N ARG A 349 -0.10 -15.59 0.41
CA ARG A 349 -0.10 -14.58 1.51
C ARG A 349 -0.50 -13.18 1.08
N MET A 350 -0.28 -12.83 -0.19
CA MET A 350 -0.59 -11.52 -0.77
C MET A 350 -1.51 -11.70 -1.99
N CYS A 351 -2.79 -11.39 -1.80
CA CYS A 351 -3.83 -11.39 -2.82
C CYS A 351 -4.69 -10.12 -2.71
N SER A 352 -5.36 -9.77 -3.81
CA SER A 352 -6.48 -8.82 -3.77
C SER A 352 -7.64 -9.36 -2.94
N THR A 353 -8.52 -8.49 -2.46
CA THR A 353 -9.74 -8.90 -1.74
C THR A 353 -10.84 -9.41 -2.68
N ASP A 354 -10.75 -9.10 -3.98
CA ASP A 354 -11.57 -9.59 -5.09
C ASP A 354 -10.87 -10.67 -5.95
N GLU A 355 -9.89 -11.37 -5.36
CA GLU A 355 -9.01 -12.35 -6.04
C GLU A 355 -9.78 -13.41 -6.86
N ALA A 356 -9.57 -13.37 -8.18
CA ALA A 356 -10.31 -14.10 -9.20
C ALA A 356 -10.34 -15.62 -9.00
N LEU A 357 -9.36 -16.23 -8.31
CA LEU A 357 -9.39 -17.66 -7.98
C LEU A 357 -10.72 -18.08 -7.30
N GLN A 358 -11.30 -17.23 -6.45
CA GLN A 358 -12.58 -17.50 -5.77
C GLN A 358 -13.74 -17.71 -6.76
N HIS A 359 -13.65 -17.11 -7.95
CA HIS A 359 -14.64 -17.18 -9.02
C HIS A 359 -14.34 -18.28 -10.05
N LEU A 360 -13.08 -18.72 -10.17
CA LEU A 360 -12.70 -19.86 -11.03
C LEU A 360 -13.15 -21.21 -10.47
N VAL A 361 -13.17 -21.39 -9.14
CA VAL A 361 -13.50 -22.67 -8.50
C VAL A 361 -15.00 -22.99 -8.52
N GLN A 362 -15.34 -24.27 -8.72
CA GLN A 362 -16.72 -24.76 -8.70
C GLN A 362 -17.33 -24.69 -7.29
N ASN A 363 -16.51 -24.88 -6.26
CA ASN A 363 -16.88 -24.71 -4.86
C ASN A 363 -16.06 -23.56 -4.24
N PRO A 364 -16.60 -22.34 -4.13
CA PRO A 364 -15.90 -21.21 -3.49
C PRO A 364 -15.44 -21.50 -2.05
N ARG A 365 -16.08 -22.42 -1.32
CA ARG A 365 -15.65 -22.80 0.04
C ARG A 365 -14.34 -23.60 0.08
N ALA A 366 -13.87 -24.12 -1.05
CA ALA A 366 -12.54 -24.73 -1.17
C ALA A 366 -11.41 -23.70 -1.08
N VAL A 367 -11.71 -22.41 -1.26
CA VAL A 367 -10.79 -21.28 -1.19
C VAL A 367 -11.16 -20.43 0.02
N GLN A 368 -10.61 -20.80 1.18
CA GLN A 368 -10.75 -20.01 2.40
C GLN A 368 -10.03 -18.68 2.23
N THR A 369 -10.65 -17.61 2.71
CA THR A 369 -10.19 -16.22 2.55
C THR A 369 -10.15 -15.55 3.91
N GLU A 370 -8.95 -15.16 4.35
CA GLU A 370 -8.70 -14.38 5.57
C GLU A 370 -8.31 -12.95 5.14
N LEU A 371 -8.93 -11.93 5.74
CA LEU A 371 -8.62 -10.52 5.45
C LEU A 371 -7.68 -9.96 6.51
N SER A 372 -6.61 -9.30 6.07
CA SER A 372 -5.61 -8.62 6.89
C SER A 372 -5.40 -7.21 6.37
N ASP A 373 -4.91 -6.30 7.21
CA ASP A 373 -4.26 -5.10 6.72
C ASP A 373 -2.95 -5.41 5.97
N ALA A 374 -2.51 -4.44 5.18
CA ALA A 374 -1.29 -4.52 4.38
C ALA A 374 -0.70 -3.11 4.17
N LEU A 375 -1.13 -2.40 3.12
CA LEU A 375 -0.59 -1.09 2.80
C LEU A 375 -1.40 0.03 3.48
N TRP A 376 -0.71 0.79 4.33
CA TRP A 376 -1.24 1.95 5.04
C TRP A 376 -0.79 3.23 4.34
N VAL A 377 -1.74 4.14 4.08
CA VAL A 377 -1.51 5.39 3.35
C VAL A 377 -1.66 6.60 4.26
N ARG A 378 -0.75 7.56 4.11
CA ARG A 378 -0.77 8.90 4.69
C ARG A 378 -0.70 9.92 3.56
N LEU A 379 -1.70 10.79 3.47
CA LEU A 379 -1.57 12.00 2.64
C LEU A 379 -0.63 12.96 3.40
N VAL A 380 0.48 13.31 2.76
CA VAL A 380 1.38 14.37 3.23
C VAL A 380 0.76 15.72 2.87
N ASP A 381 0.26 15.85 1.63
CA ASP A 381 -0.41 17.04 1.11
C ASP A 381 -1.79 16.65 0.56
N VAL A 382 -2.86 17.17 1.16
CA VAL A 382 -4.23 16.77 0.80
C VAL A 382 -4.61 17.17 -0.63
N ASP A 383 -4.22 18.37 -1.08
CA ASP A 383 -4.50 18.86 -2.43
C ASP A 383 -3.78 18.04 -3.50
N ARG A 384 -2.44 17.96 -3.39
CA ARG A 384 -1.57 17.28 -4.36
C ARG A 384 -1.86 15.78 -4.44
N ALA A 385 -2.23 15.13 -3.33
CA ALA A 385 -2.61 13.72 -3.35
C ALA A 385 -4.01 13.53 -3.98
N LEU A 386 -5.03 14.27 -3.56
CA LEU A 386 -6.38 14.09 -4.10
C LEU A 386 -6.49 14.47 -5.58
N ALA A 387 -5.65 15.37 -6.08
CA ALA A 387 -5.52 15.70 -7.50
C ALA A 387 -4.73 14.66 -8.33
N ALA A 388 -3.88 13.83 -7.70
CA ALA A 388 -3.04 12.86 -8.41
C ALA A 388 -3.82 11.63 -8.92
N ARG A 389 -4.89 11.23 -8.23
CA ARG A 389 -5.73 10.08 -8.60
C ARG A 389 -6.98 10.46 -9.41
N ARG A 390 -7.60 9.45 -10.03
CA ARG A 390 -8.93 9.51 -10.69
C ARG A 390 -10.03 8.94 -9.79
N TYR A 391 -11.27 9.23 -10.15
CA TYR A 391 -12.46 8.90 -9.38
C TYR A 391 -13.48 8.20 -10.28
N SER A 392 -14.25 7.25 -9.75
CA SER A 392 -15.10 6.37 -10.55
C SER A 392 -16.29 7.09 -11.21
N THR A 393 -16.67 8.25 -10.67
CA THR A 393 -17.77 9.11 -11.12
C THR A 393 -17.44 10.57 -10.83
N GLU A 394 -18.11 11.49 -11.54
CA GLU A 394 -18.11 12.92 -11.21
C GLU A 394 -18.45 13.19 -9.72
N LEU A 395 -17.70 14.13 -9.13
CA LEU A 395 -17.76 14.52 -7.73
C LEU A 395 -17.43 16.01 -7.58
N ASP A 396 -18.30 16.73 -6.86
CA ASP A 396 -18.02 18.05 -6.29
C ASP A 396 -18.40 17.96 -4.80
N VAL A 397 -17.42 18.13 -3.91
CA VAL A 397 -17.59 17.95 -2.46
C VAL A 397 -16.60 18.82 -1.69
N VAL A 398 -17.02 19.33 -0.53
CA VAL A 398 -16.13 20.01 0.42
C VAL A 398 -15.87 19.11 1.65
N LEU A 399 -14.59 18.79 1.87
CA LEU A 399 -14.12 17.94 2.97
C LEU A 399 -13.55 18.83 4.10
N ASP A 400 -14.11 18.72 5.31
CA ASP A 400 -13.55 19.22 6.58
C ASP A 400 -12.54 18.16 7.06
N VAL A 401 -11.24 18.40 6.87
CA VAL A 401 -10.16 17.46 7.20
C VAL A 401 -9.51 17.84 8.52
N GLU A 402 -9.49 16.90 9.47
CA GLU A 402 -8.83 17.04 10.77
C GLU A 402 -7.44 16.37 10.75
N ASP A 403 -6.39 17.12 11.08
CA ASP A 403 -5.00 16.64 11.04
C ASP A 403 -4.10 17.36 12.07
N ASP A 404 -3.98 16.80 13.27
CA ASP A 404 -3.11 17.29 14.36
C ASP A 404 -1.61 17.09 14.09
N ARG A 405 -1.22 16.46 12.96
CA ARG A 405 0.16 16.04 12.66
C ARG A 405 0.77 16.79 11.48
N CYS A 406 -0.02 17.02 10.46
CA CYS A 406 0.30 17.88 9.32
C CYS A 406 -0.69 19.05 9.32
N PRO A 407 -0.48 20.10 10.15
CA PRO A 407 -1.45 21.18 10.32
C PRO A 407 -1.74 21.98 9.04
N TRP A 408 -0.89 21.86 8.01
CA TRP A 408 -1.14 22.40 6.68
C TRP A 408 -2.29 21.70 5.93
N ASN A 409 -2.60 20.44 6.29
CA ASN A 409 -3.76 19.69 5.77
C ASN A 409 -5.06 20.03 6.51
N ALA A 410 -4.99 20.60 7.72
CA ALA A 410 -6.14 20.81 8.57
C ALA A 410 -7.00 21.99 8.07
N GLY A 411 -8.26 21.73 7.73
CA GLY A 411 -9.15 22.74 7.17
C GLY A 411 -10.11 22.18 6.12
N ARG A 412 -10.56 23.05 5.20
CA ARG A 412 -11.52 22.67 4.15
C ARG A 412 -10.93 22.65 2.77
N TRP A 413 -11.20 21.55 2.09
CA TRP A 413 -10.74 21.28 0.73
C TRP A 413 -11.97 21.00 -0.15
N ARG A 414 -12.13 21.77 -1.23
CA ARG A 414 -13.08 21.42 -2.30
C ARG A 414 -12.37 20.49 -3.26
N LEU A 415 -12.95 19.32 -3.49
CA LEU A 415 -12.53 18.35 -4.49
C LEU A 415 -13.53 18.38 -5.64
N SER A 416 -13.08 18.78 -6.83
CA SER A 416 -13.79 18.71 -8.10
C SER A 416 -13.13 17.63 -8.95
N ALA A 417 -13.76 16.49 -9.16
CA ALA A 417 -13.08 15.30 -9.68
C ALA A 417 -13.98 14.34 -10.45
N GLY A 418 -13.37 13.49 -11.29
CA GLY A 418 -14.04 12.47 -12.08
C GLY A 418 -13.07 11.46 -12.69
N PRO A 419 -13.48 10.74 -13.76
CA PRO A 419 -12.63 9.80 -14.48
C PRO A 419 -11.46 10.48 -15.21
N ASP A 420 -11.68 11.68 -15.75
CA ASP A 420 -10.70 12.37 -16.61
C ASP A 420 -9.61 13.13 -15.81
N GLY A 421 -9.93 13.60 -14.60
CA GLY A 421 -9.03 14.41 -13.77
C GLY A 421 -9.60 14.74 -12.38
N ALA A 422 -8.80 15.44 -11.59
CA ALA A 422 -9.19 15.97 -10.29
C ALA A 422 -8.45 17.28 -9.99
N GLU A 423 -9.17 18.25 -9.42
CA GLU A 423 -8.64 19.47 -8.81
C GLU A 423 -9.05 19.49 -7.34
N CYS A 424 -8.11 19.78 -6.45
CA CYS A 424 -8.37 19.92 -5.02
C CYS A 424 -7.76 21.22 -4.51
N VAL A 425 -8.58 22.08 -3.89
CA VAL A 425 -8.18 23.43 -3.47
C VAL A 425 -8.78 23.82 -2.12
N SER A 426 -8.02 24.58 -1.33
CA SER A 426 -8.49 25.11 -0.05
C SER A 426 -9.70 26.04 -0.23
N THR A 427 -10.68 26.00 0.67
CA THR A 427 -11.93 26.75 0.54
C THR A 427 -12.51 27.24 1.87
N THR A 428 -13.32 28.30 1.81
CA THR A 428 -14.12 28.79 2.95
C THR A 428 -15.59 28.35 2.89
N ALA A 429 -15.95 27.54 1.90
CA ALA A 429 -17.30 26.98 1.73
C ALA A 429 -17.76 26.16 2.97
N PRO A 430 -19.07 25.93 3.16
CA PRO A 430 -19.56 24.92 4.09
C PRO A 430 -19.00 23.54 3.69
N ALA A 431 -18.61 22.72 4.67
CA ALA A 431 -18.22 21.34 4.42
C ALA A 431 -19.43 20.41 4.28
N ASP A 432 -19.33 19.44 3.38
CA ASP A 432 -20.32 18.38 3.15
C ASP A 432 -20.03 17.11 3.94
N LEU A 433 -18.76 16.85 4.21
CA LEU A 433 -18.24 15.74 5.03
C LEU A 433 -17.20 16.26 6.02
N ARG A 434 -17.08 15.60 7.18
CA ARG A 434 -15.94 15.74 8.10
C ARG A 434 -15.30 14.38 8.39
N LEU A 435 -13.98 14.34 8.41
CA LEU A 435 -13.17 13.15 8.70
C LEU A 435 -11.76 13.54 9.12
N THR A 436 -11.02 12.64 9.77
CA THR A 436 -9.59 12.85 9.96
C THR A 436 -8.80 12.41 8.72
N SER A 437 -7.57 12.88 8.63
CA SER A 437 -6.57 12.39 7.68
C SER A 437 -6.39 10.86 7.69
N THR A 438 -6.70 10.18 8.81
CA THR A 438 -6.68 8.70 8.93
C THR A 438 -7.74 8.03 8.04
N GLU A 439 -8.97 8.54 8.03
CA GLU A 439 -10.04 8.01 7.17
C GLU A 439 -9.81 8.37 5.71
N LEU A 440 -9.23 9.55 5.46
CA LEU A 440 -8.90 10.01 4.11
C LEU A 440 -7.80 9.13 3.49
N GLY A 441 -6.75 8.80 4.25
CA GLY A 441 -5.73 7.83 3.86
C GLY A 441 -6.32 6.45 3.59
N ALA A 442 -7.17 5.93 4.48
CA ALA A 442 -7.83 4.63 4.28
C ALA A 442 -8.73 4.61 3.02
N GLY A 443 -9.43 5.70 2.72
CA GLY A 443 -10.23 5.84 1.50
C GLY A 443 -9.41 6.06 0.23
N TYR A 444 -8.13 6.46 0.33
CA TYR A 444 -7.37 7.04 -0.78
C TYR A 444 -7.18 6.10 -1.98
N LEU A 445 -6.98 4.80 -1.76
CA LEU A 445 -6.86 3.81 -2.83
C LEU A 445 -8.19 3.15 -3.21
N GLY A 446 -9.29 3.52 -2.53
CA GLY A 446 -10.63 2.95 -2.72
C GLY A 446 -10.93 1.67 -1.93
N GLY A 447 -9.97 1.15 -1.15
CA GLY A 447 -10.12 -0.13 -0.42
C GLY A 447 -10.96 -0.03 0.85
N ALA A 448 -10.85 1.05 1.62
CA ALA A 448 -11.73 1.26 2.78
C ALA A 448 -13.00 2.02 2.39
N SER A 449 -14.17 1.43 2.67
CA SER A 449 -15.46 2.09 2.43
C SER A 449 -15.69 3.26 3.39
N LEU A 450 -15.71 4.49 2.85
CA LEU A 450 -16.10 5.69 3.61
C LEU A 450 -17.47 5.54 4.29
N THR A 451 -18.42 4.84 3.65
CA THR A 451 -19.72 4.50 4.24
C THR A 451 -19.62 3.58 5.45
N ALA A 452 -18.66 2.65 5.47
CA ALA A 452 -18.40 1.80 6.64
C ALA A 452 -17.74 2.60 7.77
N LEU A 453 -16.79 3.49 7.45
CA LEU A 453 -16.17 4.41 8.41
C LEU A 453 -17.20 5.38 9.01
N ALA A 454 -18.16 5.86 8.22
CA ALA A 454 -19.29 6.66 8.72
C ALA A 454 -20.22 5.88 9.66
N ARG A 455 -20.53 4.61 9.33
CA ARG A 455 -21.28 3.71 10.25
C ARG A 455 -20.54 3.45 11.56
N ALA A 456 -19.21 3.54 11.57
CA ALA A 456 -18.37 3.48 12.76
C ALA A 456 -18.20 4.84 13.48
N GLY A 457 -18.87 5.91 13.01
CA GLY A 457 -18.77 7.25 13.58
C GLY A 457 -17.49 8.02 13.25
N ARG A 458 -16.64 7.49 12.34
CA ARG A 458 -15.34 8.07 11.96
C ARG A 458 -15.42 9.08 10.82
N VAL A 459 -16.50 9.07 10.05
CA VAL A 459 -16.82 10.07 9.01
C VAL A 459 -18.21 10.62 9.29
N SER A 460 -18.34 11.94 9.33
CA SER A 460 -19.62 12.62 9.57
C SER A 460 -20.18 13.21 8.28
N GLU A 461 -21.42 12.88 7.92
CA GLU A 461 -22.15 13.58 6.87
C GLU A 461 -22.73 14.89 7.40
N LEU A 462 -22.46 15.99 6.71
CA LEU A 462 -22.93 17.34 7.02
C LEU A 462 -23.97 17.83 6.00
N THR A 463 -23.84 17.42 4.74
CA THR A 463 -24.82 17.64 3.65
C THR A 463 -25.40 16.30 3.20
N THR A 464 -26.72 16.12 3.29
CA THR A 464 -27.39 14.84 3.00
C THR A 464 -27.02 14.25 1.63
N GLY A 465 -26.61 12.98 1.62
CA GLY A 465 -26.24 12.23 0.43
C GLY A 465 -24.86 12.55 -0.16
N SER A 466 -24.07 13.44 0.46
CA SER A 466 -22.67 13.67 0.06
C SER A 466 -21.80 12.45 0.33
N LEU A 467 -22.06 11.71 1.42
CA LEU A 467 -21.34 10.50 1.79
C LEU A 467 -21.48 9.42 0.71
N GLN A 468 -22.70 9.22 0.19
CA GLN A 468 -22.93 8.22 -0.86
C GLN A 468 -22.18 8.56 -2.14
N ARG A 469 -22.27 9.81 -2.63
CA ARG A 469 -21.54 10.24 -3.84
C ARG A 469 -20.03 10.11 -3.66
N THR A 470 -19.50 10.58 -2.53
CA THR A 470 -18.07 10.53 -2.24
C THR A 470 -17.58 9.09 -2.08
N ALA A 471 -18.32 8.21 -1.39
CA ALA A 471 -17.95 6.81 -1.22
C ALA A 471 -17.96 6.03 -2.54
N THR A 472 -18.88 6.33 -3.47
CA THR A 472 -18.84 5.79 -4.83
C THR A 472 -17.61 6.30 -5.58
N ALA A 473 -17.43 7.62 -5.67
CA ALA A 473 -16.36 8.26 -6.43
C ALA A 473 -14.94 7.87 -5.95
N PHE A 474 -14.72 7.75 -4.64
CA PHE A 474 -13.46 7.31 -4.05
C PHE A 474 -13.19 5.80 -4.28
N GLY A 475 -14.23 4.99 -4.41
CA GLY A 475 -14.10 3.59 -4.81
C GLY A 475 -13.54 3.42 -6.23
N TRP A 476 -13.13 2.21 -6.55
CA TRP A 476 -12.58 1.85 -7.87
C TRP A 476 -13.14 0.51 -8.36
N HIS A 477 -12.93 0.20 -9.63
CA HIS A 477 -13.50 -1.00 -10.28
C HIS A 477 -12.67 -2.28 -10.05
N THR A 478 -11.47 -2.15 -9.47
CA THR A 478 -10.65 -3.22 -8.90
C THR A 478 -10.35 -2.88 -7.44
N ALA A 479 -10.30 -3.88 -6.56
CA ALA A 479 -9.85 -3.67 -5.19
C ALA A 479 -8.33 -3.41 -5.14
N PRO A 480 -7.86 -2.44 -4.35
CA PRO A 480 -6.43 -2.15 -4.25
C PRO A 480 -5.72 -3.17 -3.35
N TRP A 481 -4.51 -3.58 -3.72
CA TRP A 481 -3.66 -4.48 -2.93
C TRP A 481 -2.17 -4.28 -3.26
N CYS A 482 -1.30 -4.49 -2.28
CA CYS A 482 0.15 -4.44 -2.47
C CYS A 482 0.74 -5.87 -2.51
N PRO A 483 1.56 -6.24 -3.52
CA PRO A 483 2.10 -7.59 -3.67
C PRO A 483 3.33 -7.88 -2.80
N GLU A 484 3.95 -6.85 -2.22
CA GLU A 484 5.26 -6.92 -1.56
C GLU A 484 5.37 -6.03 -0.33
N VAL A 485 6.26 -6.41 0.59
CA VAL A 485 6.70 -5.62 1.75
C VAL A 485 8.00 -4.90 1.37
N PHE A 486 8.25 -3.74 1.98
CA PHE A 486 9.42 -2.87 1.82
C PHE A 486 9.76 -2.20 3.16
#